data_AF-A0A2P6S2A6-F1
#
_entry.id   AF-A0A2P6S2A6-F1
#
_cell.length_a   1.000
_cell.length_b   1.000
_cell.length_c   1.000
_cell.angle_alpha   90.00
_cell.angle_beta   90.00
_cell.angle_gamma   90.00
#
_symmetry.space_group_name_H-M   'P 1'
#
loop_
_entity.id
_entity.type
_entity.pdbx_description
1 polymer ?
#
loop_
_entity_poly.entity_id
_entity_poly.type
_entity_poly.pdbx_seq_one_letter_code
_entity_poly.pdbx_strand_id
1 'polypeptide(L)'
;MLVVDMKKFASPQQESWFSVNEKESLGHVKVEVIEASDIKAADLNGLSDPYVKGQLGLYWFRMKTQKKTLAPKWHEEFKMPIITWDSSTVLSI
;
A
#
# COMPACT_ATOMS: atom_id res chain seq x y z
N MET A 1 10.69 -14.63 27.57
CA MET A 1 10.69 -14.08 28.94
C MET A 1 11.17 -12.64 28.84
N LEU A 2 10.26 -11.66 29.03
CA LEU A 2 10.65 -10.25 29.03
C LEU A 2 11.21 -9.91 30.41
N VAL A 3 12.49 -9.56 30.48
CA VAL A 3 13.10 -9.01 31.69
C VAL A 3 12.91 -7.50 31.64
N VAL A 4 12.03 -7.00 32.49
CA VAL A 4 11.75 -5.57 32.60
C VAL A 4 12.62 -5.01 33.73
N ASP A 5 13.45 -4.03 33.42
CA ASP A 5 14.30 -3.37 34.42
C ASP A 5 13.48 -2.35 35.22
N MET A 6 13.24 -2.67 36.50
CA MET A 6 12.40 -1.89 37.40
C MET A 6 13.02 -0.51 37.75
N LYS A 7 14.32 -0.30 37.52
CA LYS A 7 14.98 1.00 37.76
C LYS A 7 14.60 2.06 36.73
N LYS A 8 14.15 1.65 35.52
CA LYS A 8 13.70 2.59 34.49
C LYS A 8 12.34 3.24 34.79
N PHE A 9 11.53 2.69 35.69
CA PHE A 9 10.22 3.27 36.06
C PHE A 9 10.30 4.48 37.00
N ALA A 10 11.42 4.66 37.70
CA ALA A 10 11.56 5.69 38.72
C ALA A 10 12.27 6.97 38.23
N SER A 11 12.69 7.03 36.96
CA SER A 11 13.33 8.23 36.42
C SER A 11 12.28 9.23 35.91
N PRO A 12 12.27 10.48 36.40
CA PRO A 12 11.35 11.53 35.94
C PRO A 12 11.70 12.09 34.55
N GLN A 13 12.77 11.59 33.92
CA GLN A 13 13.12 11.89 32.54
C GLN A 13 12.38 10.93 31.63
N GLN A 14 11.50 11.46 30.79
CA GLN A 14 10.82 10.74 29.73
C GLN A 14 11.83 10.36 28.64
N GLU A 15 12.71 9.39 28.94
CA GLU A 15 13.54 8.78 27.92
C GLU A 15 12.68 7.82 27.11
N SER A 16 12.72 7.97 25.79
CA SER A 16 12.01 7.07 24.87
C SER A 16 12.48 5.64 25.12
N TRP A 17 11.63 4.80 25.73
CA TRP A 17 11.93 3.41 26.10
C TRP A 17 12.29 2.53 24.88
N PHE A 18 11.96 2.99 23.69
CA PHE A 18 12.40 2.42 22.43
C PHE A 18 12.65 3.55 21.42
N SER A 19 13.54 3.33 20.48
CA SER A 19 13.71 4.16 19.28
C SER A 19 13.47 3.28 18.06
N VAL A 20 12.67 3.78 17.12
CA VAL A 20 12.57 3.20 15.77
C VAL A 20 13.44 4.05 14.88
N ASN A 21 14.54 3.48 14.39
CA ASN A 21 15.31 4.09 13.31
C ASN A 21 14.62 3.73 12.00
N GLU A 22 13.65 4.55 11.59
CA GLU A 22 13.07 4.44 10.26
C GLU A 22 14.12 4.88 9.23
N LYS A 23 14.48 3.98 8.33
CA LYS A 23 15.35 4.32 7.20
C LYS A 23 14.52 5.17 6.24
N GLU A 24 14.96 6.39 5.96
CA GLU A 24 14.32 7.23 4.95
C GLU A 24 14.26 6.51 3.61
N SER A 25 13.12 6.61 2.92
CA SER A 25 12.97 6.04 1.59
C SER A 25 13.88 6.78 0.61
N LEU A 26 14.46 6.04 -0.33
CA LEU A 26 15.32 6.58 -1.39
C LEU A 26 14.51 7.41 -2.41
N GLY A 27 13.20 7.21 -2.43
CA GLY A 27 12.26 7.83 -3.33
C GLY A 27 10.90 7.15 -3.24
N HIS A 28 9.97 7.59 -4.10
CA HIS A 28 8.62 7.01 -4.18
C HIS A 28 8.23 6.78 -5.64
N VAL A 29 7.59 5.65 -5.90
CA VAL A 29 6.88 5.40 -7.15
C VAL A 29 5.46 5.91 -6.99
N LYS A 30 5.04 6.80 -7.90
CA LYS A 30 3.65 7.24 -8.02
C LYS A 30 2.97 6.40 -9.10
N VAL A 31 1.93 5.66 -8.72
CA VAL A 31 1.08 4.89 -9.63
C VAL A 31 -0.28 5.54 -9.69
N GLU A 32 -0.72 5.93 -10.88
CA GLU A 32 -2.02 6.54 -11.11
C GLU A 32 -2.82 5.66 -12.05
N VAL A 33 -4.02 5.25 -11.62
CA VAL A 33 -4.93 4.48 -12.47
C VAL A 33 -6.18 5.28 -12.73
N ILE A 34 -6.37 5.56 -14.00
CA ILE A 34 -7.38 6.49 -14.49
C ILE A 34 -8.69 5.74 -14.71
N GLU A 35 -8.70 4.84 -15.68
CA GLU A 35 -9.89 4.12 -16.11
C GLU A 35 -9.52 2.80 -16.80
N ALA A 36 -10.52 1.96 -17.02
CA ALA A 36 -10.44 0.82 -17.92
C ALA A 36 -11.66 0.81 -18.84
N SER A 37 -11.52 0.19 -20.01
CA SER A 37 -12.60 -0.01 -20.97
C SER A 37 -12.72 -1.49 -21.33
N ASP A 38 -13.85 -1.83 -21.95
CA ASP A 38 -14.08 -3.15 -22.55
C ASP A 38 -13.90 -4.33 -21.58
N ILE A 39 -14.25 -4.10 -20.30
CA ILE A 39 -14.20 -5.15 -19.29
C ILE A 39 -15.19 -6.25 -19.65
N LYS A 40 -14.75 -7.49 -19.50
CA LYS A 40 -15.63 -8.65 -19.67
C LYS A 40 -16.74 -8.62 -18.62
N ALA A 41 -17.99 -8.69 -19.09
CA ALA A 41 -19.15 -8.92 -18.23
C ALA A 41 -19.00 -10.25 -17.49
N ALA A 42 -18.96 -10.19 -16.16
CA ALA A 42 -18.83 -11.34 -15.29
C ALA A 42 -20.18 -11.75 -14.67
N ASP A 43 -21.09 -10.79 -14.51
CA ASP A 43 -22.38 -11.00 -13.86
C ASP A 43 -23.50 -11.25 -14.88
N LEU A 44 -24.56 -11.92 -14.43
CA LEU A 44 -25.76 -12.21 -15.21
C LEU A 44 -26.49 -10.95 -15.73
N ASN A 45 -26.25 -9.81 -15.09
CA ASN A 45 -26.81 -8.52 -15.51
C ASN A 45 -26.07 -7.91 -16.72
N GLY A 46 -25.04 -8.58 -17.26
CA GLY A 46 -24.22 -8.08 -18.36
C GLY A 46 -23.20 -7.02 -17.95
N LEU A 47 -22.97 -6.82 -16.65
CA LEU A 47 -22.03 -5.87 -16.08
C LEU A 47 -21.01 -6.61 -15.20
N SER A 48 -20.12 -5.85 -14.58
CA SER A 48 -19.11 -6.34 -13.64
C SER A 48 -18.93 -5.34 -12.51
N ASP A 49 -18.33 -5.79 -11.41
CA ASP A 49 -17.86 -4.96 -10.30
C ASP A 49 -16.31 -4.87 -10.32
N PRO A 50 -15.70 -4.18 -11.29
CA PRO A 50 -14.24 -4.18 -11.48
C PRO A 50 -13.48 -3.46 -10.36
N TYR A 51 -12.28 -3.96 -10.07
CA TYR A 51 -11.27 -3.32 -9.22
C TYR A 51 -9.87 -3.68 -9.72
N VAL A 52 -8.89 -2.84 -9.40
CA VAL A 52 -7.48 -3.08 -9.69
C VAL A 52 -6.75 -3.36 -8.39
N LYS A 53 -5.84 -4.33 -8.42
CA LYS A 53 -4.85 -4.59 -7.39
C LYS A 53 -3.48 -4.45 -8.02
N GLY A 54 -2.47 -4.08 -7.23
CA GLY A 54 -1.11 -4.09 -7.72
C GLY A 54 -0.10 -4.29 -6.60
N GLN A 55 1.11 -4.69 -6.99
CA GLN A 55 2.20 -5.00 -6.09
C GLN A 55 3.52 -4.45 -6.62
N LEU A 56 4.28 -3.81 -5.75
CA LEU A 56 5.66 -3.36 -5.98
C LEU A 56 6.51 -3.87 -4.82
N GLY A 57 7.27 -4.94 -5.07
CA GLY A 57 8.02 -5.62 -4.01
C GLY A 57 7.11 -6.06 -2.85
N LEU A 58 7.34 -5.49 -1.66
CA LEU A 58 6.56 -5.80 -0.44
C LEU A 58 5.28 -4.95 -0.32
N TYR A 59 5.13 -3.91 -1.12
CA TYR A 59 4.01 -3.00 -1.05
C TYR A 59 2.89 -3.47 -1.98
N TRP A 60 1.67 -3.53 -1.46
CA TRP A 60 0.48 -3.87 -2.22
C TRP A 60 -0.51 -2.71 -2.16
N PHE A 61 -1.30 -2.55 -3.21
CA PHE A 61 -2.43 -1.63 -3.23
C PHE A 61 -3.65 -2.28 -3.85
N ARG A 62 -4.82 -1.75 -3.50
CA ARG A 62 -6.10 -2.17 -4.05
C ARG A 62 -7.00 -0.95 -4.16
N MET A 63 -7.63 -0.80 -5.31
CA MET A 63 -8.59 0.27 -5.57
C MET A 63 -9.97 -0.07 -5.07
N LYS A 64 -10.79 0.98 -4.96
CA LYS A 64 -12.22 0.82 -4.76
C LYS A 64 -12.83 0.01 -5.90
N THR A 65 -13.76 -0.86 -5.54
CA THR A 65 -14.59 -1.56 -6.51
C THR A 65 -15.60 -0.58 -7.10
N GLN A 66 -15.59 -0.41 -8.42
CA GLN A 66 -16.64 0.31 -9.13
C GLN A 66 -17.76 -0.66 -9.44
N LYS A 67 -19.00 -0.33 -9.05
CA LYS A 67 -20.12 -1.27 -9.16
C LYS A 67 -20.80 -1.19 -10.52
N LYS A 68 -21.21 -2.33 -11.06
CA LYS A 68 -22.08 -2.48 -12.23
C LYS A 68 -21.64 -1.64 -13.42
N THR A 69 -20.38 -1.80 -13.84
CA THR A 69 -19.81 -1.06 -14.97
C THR A 69 -18.81 -1.92 -15.75
N LEU A 70 -18.77 -1.72 -17.07
CA LEU A 70 -17.73 -2.27 -17.95
C LEU A 70 -16.68 -1.23 -18.35
N ALA A 71 -16.87 0.02 -17.93
CA ALA A 71 -15.98 1.15 -18.17
C ALA A 71 -15.74 1.92 -16.85
N PRO A 72 -15.08 1.31 -15.86
CA PRO A 72 -14.82 1.94 -14.57
C PRO A 72 -13.84 3.11 -14.70
N LYS A 73 -14.08 4.15 -13.90
CA LYS A 73 -13.17 5.28 -13.71
C LYS A 73 -12.80 5.35 -12.23
N TRP A 74 -11.52 5.31 -11.92
CA TRP A 74 -11.02 5.40 -10.56
C TRP A 74 -10.42 6.75 -10.27
N HIS A 75 -9.51 7.23 -11.13
CA HIS A 75 -8.72 8.42 -10.88
C HIS A 75 -8.07 8.38 -9.48
N GLU A 76 -7.51 7.22 -9.12
CA GLU A 76 -6.87 6.98 -7.82
C GLU A 76 -5.34 6.93 -7.99
N GLU A 77 -4.64 7.54 -7.03
CA GLU A 77 -3.19 7.62 -6.98
C GLU A 77 -2.64 6.87 -5.75
N PHE A 78 -1.57 6.11 -5.96
CA PHE A 78 -0.84 5.40 -4.92
C PHE A 78 0.63 5.82 -4.93
N LYS A 79 1.18 6.10 -3.74
CA LYS A 79 2.61 6.39 -3.56
C LYS A 79 3.25 5.26 -2.76
N MET A 80 4.26 4.64 -3.35
CA MET A 80 4.91 3.46 -2.78
C MET A 80 6.40 3.77 -2.58
N PRO A 81 6.95 3.65 -1.36
CA PRO A 81 8.34 4.02 -1.10
C PRO A 81 9.32 2.98 -1.65
N ILE A 82 10.48 3.46 -2.08
CA ILE A 82 11.62 2.62 -2.49
C ILE A 82 12.59 2.56 -1.31
N ILE A 83 12.72 1.39 -0.69
CA ILE A 83 13.53 1.21 0.53
C ILE A 83 15.01 0.97 0.21
N THR A 84 15.29 0.22 -0.86
CA THR A 84 16.65 -0.18 -1.25
C THR A 84 16.78 -0.27 -2.78
N TRP A 85 18.01 -0.15 -3.30
CA TRP A 85 18.31 -0.28 -4.74
C TRP A 85 18.28 -1.74 -5.22
N ASP A 86 18.45 -2.69 -4.31
CA ASP A 86 18.36 -4.13 -4.55
C ASP A 86 16.91 -4.66 -4.54
N SER A 87 15.95 -3.84 -4.11
CA SER A 87 14.53 -4.22 -4.11
C SER A 87 13.99 -4.29 -5.54
N SER A 88 13.34 -5.41 -5.88
CA SER A 88 12.61 -5.54 -7.15
C SER A 88 11.55 -4.45 -7.26
N THR A 89 11.74 -3.53 -8.21
CA THR A 89 10.83 -2.41 -8.49
C THR A 89 9.92 -2.73 -9.68
N VAL A 90 9.58 -4.01 -9.87
CA VAL A 90 8.64 -4.45 -10.91
C VAL A 90 7.23 -4.31 -10.37
N LEU A 91 6.43 -3.46 -11.03
CA LEU A 91 5.01 -3.30 -10.73
C LEU A 91 4.22 -4.43 -11.40
N SER A 92 3.50 -5.20 -10.59
CA SER A 92 2.52 -6.20 -11.04
C SER A 92 1.10 -5.64 -10.84
N ILE A 93 0.21 -5.82 -11.82
CA ILE A 93 -1.19 -5.35 -11.81
C ILE A 93 -2.10 -6.52 -12.17
#